data_AF-A0A524R116-F1
#
_entry.id   AF-A0A524R116-F1
#
_cell.length_a   1.000
_cell.length_b   1.000
_cell.length_c   1.000
_cell.angle_alpha   90.00
_cell.angle_beta   90.00
_cell.angle_gamma   90.00
#
_symmetry.space_group_name_H-M   'P 1'
#
loop_
_entity.id
_entity.type
_entity.pdbx_description
1 polymer ?
#
loop_
_entity_poly.entity_id
_entity_poly.type
_entity_poly.pdbx_seq_one_letter_code
_entity_poly.pdbx_strand_id
1 'polypeptide(L)' 'SLLCEGGGRLASQLIRGGFARRLYLFVAPFVLGERGVPAFPGMELREAWEEWNAGAPPRFFGRDVLLTFDRTD' A
#
# COMPACT_ATOMS: atom_id res chain seq x y z
N SER A 1 13.15 12.37 -5.18
CA SER A 1 12.12 11.38 -4.82
C SER A 1 12.75 10.01 -4.76
N LEU A 2 12.30 9.13 -3.86
CA LEU A 2 12.80 7.76 -3.69
C LEU A 2 11.63 6.79 -3.87
N LEU A 3 11.81 5.75 -4.69
CA LEU A 3 10.90 4.62 -4.76
C LEU A 3 11.43 3.51 -3.84
N CYS A 4 10.58 3.00 -2.95
CA CYS A 4 10.93 1.94 -2.01
C CYS A 4 10.09 0.69 -2.29
N GLU A 5 10.76 -0.38 -2.73
CA GLU A 5 10.15 -1.68 -3.07
C GLU A 5 10.57 -2.79 -2.08
N GLY A 6 10.94 -2.42 -0.86
CA GLY A 6 11.25 -3.38 0.20
C GLY A 6 10.01 -4.14 0.70
N GLY A 7 10.23 -5.17 1.51
CA GLY A 7 9.15 -5.97 2.07
C GLY A 7 8.25 -5.23 3.08
N GLY A 8 7.15 -5.88 3.48
CA GLY A 8 6.11 -5.27 4.30
C GLY A 8 6.59 -4.61 5.58
N ARG A 9 7.60 -5.18 6.26
CA ARG A 9 8.18 -4.56 7.48
C ARG A 9 8.73 -3.16 7.21
N LEU A 10 9.45 -2.96 6.10
CA LEU A 10 10.00 -1.65 5.75
C LEU A 10 8.86 -0.69 5.35
N ALA A 11 7.95 -1.15 4.51
CA ALA A 11 6.81 -0.36 4.06
C ALA A 11 5.96 0.15 5.23
N SER A 12 5.64 -0.72 6.20
CA SER A 12 4.89 -0.34 7.40
C SER A 12 5.60 0.70 8.27
N GLN A 13 6.93 0.62 8.41
CA GLN A 13 7.67 1.63 9.17
C GLN A 13 7.71 2.98 8.45
N LEU A 14 7.83 2.99 7.11
CA LEU A 14 7.81 4.23 6.34
C LEU A 14 6.44 4.92 6.41
N ILE A 15 5.34 4.15 6.36
CA ILE A 15 3.99 4.72 6.50
C ILE A 15 3.79 5.25 7.92
N ARG A 16 4.04 4.43 8.94
CA ARG A 16 3.85 4.79 10.35
C ARG A 16 4.74 5.97 10.77
N GLY A 17 5.97 6.03 10.27
CA GLY A 17 6.92 7.10 10.58
C GLY A 17 6.65 8.42 9.86
N GLY A 18 5.62 8.52 9.01
CA GLY A 18 5.35 9.77 8.28
C GLY A 18 6.23 9.99 7.05
N PHE A 19 7.02 9.01 6.64
CA PHE A 19 8.02 9.16 5.57
C PHE A 19 7.48 8.78 4.19
N ALA A 20 6.42 7.98 4.12
CA ALA A 20 5.76 7.65 2.87
C ALA A 20 4.75 8.73 2.47
N ARG A 21 4.87 9.23 1.23
CA ARG A 21 3.97 10.24 0.68
C ARG A 21 2.99 9.70 -0.36
N ARG A 22 3.40 8.69 -1.13
CA ARG A 22 2.62 8.02 -2.16
C ARG A 22 2.81 6.52 -2.10
N LEU A 23 1.74 5.76 -2.25
CA LEU A 23 1.75 4.30 -2.39
C LEU A 23 1.39 3.91 -3.82
N TYR A 24 2.12 2.93 -4.33
CA TYR A 24 1.83 2.23 -5.59
C TYR A 24 1.59 0.77 -5.25
N LEU A 25 0.32 0.32 -5.29
CA LEU A 25 -0.08 -1.00 -4.84
C LEU A 25 -0.59 -1.82 -6.02
N PHE A 26 0.14 -2.88 -6.38
CA PHE A 26 -0.35 -3.88 -7.32
C PHE A 26 -1.22 -4.91 -6.60
N VAL A 27 -2.41 -5.14 -7.13
CA VAL A 27 -3.38 -6.13 -6.65
C VAL A 27 -3.60 -7.15 -7.75
N ALA A 28 -3.23 -8.40 -7.46
CA ALA A 28 -3.48 -9.53 -8.35
C ALA A 28 -4.82 -10.20 -8.02
N PRO A 29 -5.50 -10.84 -9.00
CA PRO A 29 -6.86 -11.37 -8.82
C PRO A 29 -6.86 -12.77 -8.20
N PHE A 30 -6.22 -12.93 -7.04
CA PHE A 30 -6.27 -14.16 -6.25
C PHE A 30 -6.14 -13.86 -4.75
N VAL A 31 -6.54 -14.81 -3.91
CA VAL A 31 -6.55 -14.67 -2.45
C VAL A 31 -5.57 -15.66 -1.84
N LEU A 32 -4.65 -15.16 -1.01
CA LEU A 32 -3.65 -15.99 -0.30
C LEU A 32 -4.22 -16.70 0.94
N GLY A 33 -5.36 -16.23 1.45
CA GLY A 33 -6.00 -16.76 2.66
C GLY A 33 -5.27 -16.37 3.95
N GLU A 34 -5.70 -16.92 5.07
CA GLU A 34 -5.22 -16.58 6.42
C GLU A 34 -3.72 -16.84 6.66
N ARG A 35 -3.11 -17.72 5.84
CA ARG A 35 -1.67 -18.04 5.89
C ARG A 35 -0.83 -17.14 4.97
N GLY A 36 -1.45 -16.17 4.31
CA GLY A 36 -0.74 -15.16 3.51
C GLY A 36 0.18 -14.31 4.36
N VAL A 37 1.32 -13.90 3.79
CA VAL A 37 2.21 -12.93 4.43
C VAL A 37 1.57 -11.54 4.33
N PRO A 38 1.34 -10.82 5.46
CA PRO A 38 0.72 -9.49 5.40
C PRO A 38 1.57 -8.49 4.61
N ALA A 39 0.91 -7.71 3.74
CA ALA A 39 1.56 -6.64 2.98
C ALA A 39 2.07 -5.52 3.90
N PHE A 40 1.33 -5.22 4.98
CA PHE A 40 1.64 -4.15 5.93
C PHE A 40 1.50 -4.66 7.38
N PRO A 41 2.45 -5.46 7.91
CA PRO A 41 2.34 -6.04 9.24
C PRO A 41 2.18 -4.98 10.33
N GLY A 42 1.12 -5.10 11.14
CA GLY A 42 0.84 -4.20 12.25
C GLY A 42 0.19 -2.87 11.82
N MET A 43 -0.47 -2.87 10.66
CA MET A 43 -1.26 -1.76 10.14
C MET A 43 -2.74 -2.15 9.94
N GLU A 44 -3.25 -3.02 10.80
CA GLU A 44 -4.61 -3.56 10.66
C GLU A 44 -5.71 -2.57 11.10
N LEU A 45 -5.31 -1.50 11.79
CA LEU A 45 -6.22 -0.46 12.28
C LEU A 45 -6.63 0.48 11.14
N ARG A 46 -7.94 0.74 11.03
CA ARG A 46 -8.51 1.58 9.96
C ARG A 46 -7.96 3.01 9.99
N GLU A 47 -7.71 3.52 11.18
CA GLU A 47 -7.20 4.85 11.47
C GLU A 47 -5.85 5.10 10.78
N ALA A 48 -5.02 4.05 10.61
CA ALA A 48 -3.74 4.15 9.91
C ALA A 48 -3.88 4.47 8.41
N TRP A 49 -5.09 4.35 7.86
CA TRP A 49 -5.41 4.51 6.45
C TRP A 49 -6.29 5.74 6.16
N GLU A 50 -6.81 6.43 7.17
CA GLU A 50 -7.71 7.57 6.98
C GLU A 50 -7.04 8.76 6.27
N GLU A 51 -5.73 8.90 6.43
CA GLU A 51 -4.93 9.95 5.77
C GLU A 51 -4.60 9.62 4.30
N TRP A 52 -5.04 8.49 3.75
CA TRP A 52 -4.68 8.07 2.39
C TRP A 52 -5.86 8.19 1.44
N ASN A 53 -5.67 8.96 0.37
CA ASN A 53 -6.68 9.22 -0.66
C ASN A 53 -6.24 8.70 -2.02
N ALA A 54 -7.19 8.41 -2.92
CA ALA A 54 -6.87 7.99 -4.27
C ALA A 54 -6.08 9.09 -4.99
N GLY A 55 -4.81 8.79 -5.33
CA GLY A 55 -3.90 9.73 -6.01
C GLY A 55 -4.02 9.68 -7.54
N ALA A 56 -4.58 8.60 -8.08
CA ALA A 56 -4.89 8.45 -9.51
C ALA A 56 -6.00 7.39 -9.71
N PRO A 57 -6.71 7.41 -10.85
CA PRO A 57 -7.61 6.31 -11.21
C PRO A 57 -6.87 4.96 -11.27
N PRO A 58 -7.51 3.84 -10.90
CA PRO A 58 -6.93 2.51 -11.04
C PRO A 58 -6.48 2.24 -12.48
N ARG A 59 -5.33 1.57 -12.62
CA ARG A 59 -4.78 1.18 -13.93
C ARG A 59 -4.65 -0.32 -14.04
N PHE A 60 -5.16 -0.89 -15.13
CA PHE A 60 -5.02 -2.32 -15.41
C PHE A 60 -3.64 -2.63 -16.02
N PHE A 61 -3.05 -3.74 -15.55
CA PHE A 61 -1.85 -4.35 -16.10
C PHE A 61 -2.15 -5.83 -16.35
N GLY A 62 -2.71 -6.11 -17.52
CA GLY A 62 -3.28 -7.43 -17.80
C GLY A 62 -4.43 -7.73 -16.83
N ARG A 63 -4.23 -8.73 -15.96
CA ARG A 63 -5.21 -9.13 -14.95
C ARG A 63 -5.02 -8.45 -13.59
N ASP A 64 -3.92 -7.72 -13.42
CA ASP A 64 -3.59 -7.03 -12.17
C ASP A 64 -4.05 -5.57 -12.23
N VAL A 65 -4.22 -4.96 -11.07
CA VAL A 65 -4.60 -3.54 -10.94
C VAL A 65 -3.55 -2.80 -10.13
N LEU A 66 -3.08 -1.66 -10.63
CA LEU A 66 -2.33 -0.68 -9.87
C LEU A 66 -3.29 0.32 -9.23
N LEU A 67 -3.29 0.37 -7.90
CA LEU A 67 -3.92 1.41 -7.10
C LEU A 67 -2.86 2.42 -6.68
N THR A 68 -3.16 3.72 -6.79
CA THR A 68 -2.27 4.79 -6.34
C THR A 68 -2.95 5.57 -5.23
N PHE A 69 -2.25 5.74 -4.10
CA PHE A 69 -2.73 6.52 -2.97
C PHE A 69 -1.74 7.62 -2.62
N ASP A 70 -2.26 8.81 -2.32
CA ASP A 70 -1.50 9.94 -1.79
C ASP A 70 -1.90 10.20 -0.35
N ARG A 71 -0.93 10.54 0.49
CA ARG A 71 -1.20 10.99 1.85
C ARG A 71 -1.73 12.42 1.82
N THR A 72 -2.81 12.71 2.54
CA THR A 72 -3.22 14.10 2.81
C THR A 72 -2.25 14.74 3.79
N ASP A 73 -1.90 16.01 3.55
CA ASP A 73 -1.20 16.81 4.56
C ASP A 73 -2.11 17.15 5.74
#